data_AF-A0A1P8YXR1-F1
#
_entry.id   AF-A0A1P8YXR1-F1
#
_cell.length_a   1.000
_cell.length_b   1.000
_cell.length_c   1.000
_cell.angle_alpha   90.00
_cell.angle_beta   90.00
_cell.angle_gamma   90.00
#
_symmetry.space_group_name_H-M   'P 1'
#
loop_
_entity.id
_entity.type
_entity.pdbx_description
1 polymer ?
#
loop_
_entity_poly.entity_id
_entity_poly.type
_entity_poly.pdbx_seq_one_letter_code
_entity_poly.pdbx_strand_id
1 'polypeptide(L)'
;MKHFAVVLSASALVTAGVVRRDYGYQFSSALAIGPVADNNFIREAVTTLELPELNSPQTGNLALWPGMGTSGGHLVQGLAISVLDGSAGCPKVKGKWCIVASTLESDQQMGKAVSADPGSSVTFSYKYNDGTFKYDQDILVDGKVVSSLSTDSGKAQGWGTAVECQKAACGKAPAHKYVDTKLVLDKADPGFGDTKGTTGATGELVTADGGKTWTIDTISIESHTYT
;
A
#
# COMPACT_ATOMS: atom_id res chain seq x y z
N MET A 1 -21.83 -75.86 1.84
CA MET A 1 -20.48 -75.79 2.46
C MET A 1 -19.63 -74.81 1.67
N LYS A 2 -19.02 -73.86 2.40
CA LYS A 2 -17.99 -72.88 2.00
C LYS A 2 -18.39 -71.76 1.04
N HIS A 3 -18.83 -70.67 1.66
CA HIS A 3 -18.69 -69.30 1.16
C HIS A 3 -17.22 -68.96 0.89
N PHE A 4 -16.95 -68.28 -0.22
CA PHE A 4 -15.75 -67.47 -0.40
C PHE A 4 -16.20 -66.03 -0.59
N ALA A 5 -16.09 -65.23 0.45
CA ALA A 5 -16.22 -63.79 0.38
C ALA A 5 -14.86 -63.23 -0.06
N VAL A 6 -14.82 -62.57 -1.22
CA VAL A 6 -13.67 -61.78 -1.65
C VAL A 6 -13.74 -60.45 -0.89
N VAL A 7 -12.81 -60.24 0.03
CA VAL A 7 -12.62 -58.95 0.70
C VAL A 7 -11.80 -58.07 -0.24
N LEU A 8 -12.46 -57.12 -0.91
CA LEU A 8 -11.77 -55.99 -1.55
C LEU A 8 -11.44 -54.97 -0.45
N SER A 9 -10.18 -54.93 -0.02
CA SER A 9 -9.66 -53.84 0.80
C SER A 9 -9.46 -52.61 -0.08
N ALA A 10 -10.37 -51.63 0.02
CA ALA A 10 -10.18 -50.31 -0.55
C ALA A 10 -9.29 -49.48 0.39
N SER A 11 -8.01 -49.37 0.06
CA SER A 11 -7.10 -48.41 0.71
C SER A 11 -7.47 -47.00 0.26
N ALA A 12 -8.20 -46.27 1.10
CA ALA A 12 -8.40 -44.84 0.89
C ALA A 12 -7.09 -44.09 1.17
N LEU A 13 -6.40 -43.65 0.11
CA LEU A 13 -5.36 -42.63 0.25
C LEU A 13 -6.03 -41.31 0.61
N VAL A 14 -5.92 -40.92 1.89
CA VAL A 14 -6.21 -39.55 2.31
C VAL A 14 -5.04 -38.70 1.87
N THR A 15 -5.18 -38.02 0.73
CA THR A 15 -4.28 -36.92 0.39
C THR A 15 -4.56 -35.79 1.38
N ALA A 16 -3.67 -35.62 2.36
CA ALA A 16 -3.65 -34.43 3.20
C ALA A 16 -3.28 -33.23 2.30
N GLY A 17 -4.29 -32.64 1.67
CA GLY A 17 -4.15 -31.34 1.02
C GLY A 17 -3.77 -30.34 2.09
N VAL A 18 -2.60 -29.72 1.97
CA VAL A 18 -2.24 -28.56 2.78
C VAL A 18 -3.20 -27.45 2.38
N VAL A 19 -4.31 -27.30 3.12
CA VAL A 19 -5.17 -26.14 3.00
C VAL A 19 -4.34 -24.95 3.44
N ARG A 20 -3.94 -24.09 2.50
CA ARG A 20 -3.34 -22.80 2.83
C ARG A 20 -4.37 -22.04 3.68
N ARG A 21 -4.04 -21.80 4.95
CA ARG A 21 -4.90 -21.02 5.85
C ARG A 21 -4.93 -19.59 5.32
N ASP A 22 -6.12 -19.06 5.04
CA ASP A 22 -6.30 -17.65 4.71
C ASP A 22 -6.30 -16.86 6.03
N TYR A 23 -5.36 -15.93 6.18
CA TYR A 23 -5.20 -15.08 7.36
C TYR A 23 -5.96 -13.75 7.23
N GLY A 24 -6.69 -13.56 6.13
CA GLY A 24 -7.36 -12.31 5.80
C GLY A 24 -6.38 -11.17 5.53
N TYR A 25 -6.84 -9.95 5.81
CA TYR A 25 -6.04 -8.73 5.74
C TYR A 25 -5.51 -8.39 7.13
N GLN A 26 -4.20 -8.19 7.25
CA GLN A 26 -3.53 -7.81 8.49
C GLN A 26 -2.72 -6.54 8.27
N PHE A 27 -2.92 -5.55 9.12
CA PHE A 27 -2.17 -4.29 9.09
C PHE A 27 -1.18 -4.24 10.25
N SER A 28 -0.01 -3.64 10.00
CA SER A 28 0.95 -3.35 11.07
C SER A 28 1.14 -1.85 11.26
N SER A 29 2.36 -1.34 11.09
CA SER A 29 2.66 0.05 11.37
C SER A 29 2.12 0.99 10.30
N ALA A 30 1.62 2.13 10.73
CA ALA A 30 1.00 3.15 9.89
C ALA A 30 1.16 4.55 10.48
N LEU A 31 1.24 5.55 9.62
CA LEU A 31 1.03 6.96 9.96
C LEU A 31 -0.16 7.44 9.12
N ALA A 32 -1.10 8.13 9.75
CA ALA A 32 -2.25 8.71 9.08
C ALA A 32 -2.45 10.16 9.53
N ILE A 33 -2.97 10.98 8.63
CA ILE A 33 -3.35 12.36 8.90
C ILE A 33 -4.65 12.69 8.17
N GLY A 34 -5.52 13.41 8.86
CA GLY A 34 -6.85 13.78 8.42
C GLY A 34 -7.94 13.29 9.40
N PRO A 35 -9.20 13.71 9.16
CA PRO A 35 -9.63 14.47 7.99
C PRO A 35 -9.15 15.94 8.00
N VAL A 36 -9.02 16.53 6.82
CA VAL A 36 -8.95 18.00 6.65
C VAL A 36 -10.21 18.67 7.19
N ALA A 37 -10.15 19.97 7.50
CA ALA A 37 -11.32 20.76 7.83
C ALA A 37 -12.39 20.80 6.71
N ASP A 38 -13.62 21.14 7.08
CA ASP A 38 -14.75 21.28 6.16
C ASP A 38 -14.42 22.21 4.97
N ASN A 39 -14.90 21.85 3.78
CA ASN A 39 -14.64 22.58 2.53
C ASN A 39 -13.15 22.78 2.18
N ASN A 40 -12.29 21.88 2.67
CA ASN A 40 -10.88 21.75 2.31
C ASN A 40 -10.61 20.34 1.74
N PHE A 41 -9.42 20.14 1.17
CA PHE A 41 -8.94 18.84 0.66
C PHE A 41 -7.44 18.88 0.38
N ILE A 42 -6.82 17.71 0.26
CA ILE A 42 -5.41 17.58 -0.14
C ILE A 42 -5.33 17.74 -1.66
N ARG A 43 -4.69 18.81 -2.12
CA ARG A 43 -4.47 19.12 -3.53
C ARG A 43 -3.30 18.35 -4.13
N GLU A 44 -2.23 18.23 -3.37
CA GLU A 44 -1.02 17.51 -3.80
C GLU A 44 -0.50 16.69 -2.63
N ALA A 45 -0.06 15.48 -2.91
CA ALA A 45 0.65 14.64 -1.94
C ALA A 45 1.81 13.95 -2.66
N VAL A 46 3.01 14.10 -2.11
CA VAL A 46 4.23 13.45 -2.59
C VAL A 46 4.91 12.77 -1.41
N THR A 47 5.45 11.58 -1.62
CA THR A 47 6.37 10.93 -0.69
C THR A 47 7.25 9.93 -1.43
N THR A 48 8.45 9.65 -0.92
CA THR A 48 9.35 8.65 -1.51
C THR A 48 9.56 7.49 -0.56
N LEU A 49 9.24 6.26 -0.97
CA LEU A 49 9.62 5.04 -0.27
C LEU A 49 11.02 4.63 -0.71
N GLU A 50 11.91 4.42 0.26
CA GLU A 50 13.11 3.63 0.02
C GLU A 50 12.75 2.16 0.13
N LEU A 51 12.80 1.41 -0.98
CA LEU A 51 12.36 0.03 -0.99
C LEU A 51 13.24 -0.81 -0.05
N PRO A 52 12.64 -1.46 0.96
CA PRO A 52 13.42 -2.35 1.81
C PRO A 52 13.72 -3.66 1.08
N GLU A 53 14.45 -4.53 1.76
CA GLU A 53 14.43 -5.95 1.43
C GLU A 53 13.00 -6.50 1.37
N LEU A 54 12.80 -7.58 0.62
CA LEU A 54 11.52 -8.28 0.60
C LEU A 54 11.24 -8.96 1.95
N ASN A 55 9.96 -9.25 2.22
CA ASN A 55 9.59 -10.00 3.40
C ASN A 55 10.17 -11.42 3.41
N SER A 56 10.49 -11.91 4.61
CA SER A 56 11.12 -13.23 4.79
C SER A 56 10.40 -14.06 5.87
N PRO A 57 9.98 -15.31 5.55
CA PRO A 57 9.88 -15.85 4.20
C PRO A 57 8.92 -15.02 3.34
N GLN A 58 9.15 -15.00 2.02
CA GLN A 58 8.29 -14.26 1.08
C GLN A 58 7.00 -15.05 0.82
N THR A 59 6.09 -15.00 1.79
CA THR A 59 4.76 -15.61 1.74
C THR A 59 3.69 -14.52 1.66
N GLY A 60 2.50 -14.86 1.16
CA GLY A 60 1.40 -13.91 0.98
C GLY A 60 1.72 -12.78 0.00
N ASN A 61 0.88 -11.75 0.03
CA ASN A 61 1.09 -10.50 -0.69
C ASN A 61 1.29 -9.39 0.34
N LEU A 62 2.54 -8.95 0.51
CA LEU A 62 2.85 -7.79 1.35
C LEU A 62 2.81 -6.55 0.47
N ALA A 63 1.92 -5.62 0.78
CA ALA A 63 1.84 -4.32 0.15
C ALA A 63 2.32 -3.23 1.11
N LEU A 64 3.21 -2.38 0.63
CA LEU A 64 3.57 -1.12 1.25
C LEU A 64 2.94 -0.01 0.42
N TRP A 65 2.19 0.87 1.04
CA TRP A 65 1.54 1.95 0.31
C TRP A 65 1.46 3.23 1.12
N PRO A 66 1.65 4.39 0.48
CA PRO A 66 0.96 5.60 0.84
C PRO A 66 -0.33 5.74 0.02
N GLY A 67 -1.31 6.48 0.55
CA GLY A 67 -2.56 6.73 -0.14
C GLY A 67 -3.42 7.81 0.50
N MET A 68 -4.46 8.23 -0.23
CA MET A 68 -5.43 9.23 0.17
C MET A 68 -6.84 8.67 0.15
N GLY A 69 -7.50 8.69 1.31
CA GLY A 69 -8.94 8.45 1.40
C GLY A 69 -9.70 9.66 0.88
N THR A 70 -10.72 9.44 0.06
CA THR A 70 -11.44 10.52 -0.63
C THR A 70 -12.91 10.61 -0.26
N SER A 71 -13.53 11.76 -0.51
CA SER A 71 -14.96 11.99 -0.33
C SER A 71 -15.85 11.13 -1.24
N GLY A 72 -15.27 10.51 -2.27
CA GLY A 72 -15.95 9.51 -3.10
C GLY A 72 -16.00 8.12 -2.46
N GLY A 73 -15.37 7.93 -1.29
CA GLY A 73 -15.21 6.62 -0.65
C GLY A 73 -14.13 5.75 -1.31
N HIS A 74 -13.23 6.36 -2.10
CA HIS A 74 -12.16 5.67 -2.79
C HIS A 74 -10.84 5.83 -2.02
N LEU A 75 -9.86 4.99 -2.37
CA LEU A 75 -8.48 5.10 -1.90
C LEU A 75 -7.54 5.25 -3.11
N VAL A 76 -7.08 6.48 -3.34
CA VAL A 76 -6.06 6.81 -4.36
C VAL A 76 -4.69 6.49 -3.75
N GLN A 77 -3.98 5.50 -4.26
CA GLN A 77 -2.78 4.96 -3.61
C GLN A 77 -1.74 4.43 -4.60
N GLY A 78 -0.50 4.36 -4.15
CA GLY A 78 0.55 3.68 -4.89
C GLY A 78 0.98 2.45 -4.13
N LEU A 79 1.24 1.36 -4.85
CA LEU A 79 1.53 0.07 -4.23
C LEU A 79 2.97 -0.36 -4.57
N ALA A 80 3.72 -0.74 -3.54
CA ALA A 80 4.89 -1.59 -3.65
C ALA A 80 4.53 -2.97 -3.08
N ILE A 81 4.41 -3.97 -3.95
CA ILE A 81 3.93 -5.31 -3.61
C ILE A 81 5.05 -6.33 -3.69
N SER A 82 5.29 -7.04 -2.61
CA SER A 82 6.12 -8.24 -2.58
C SER A 82 5.23 -9.47 -2.76
N VAL A 83 5.36 -10.13 -3.91
CA VAL A 83 4.57 -11.30 -4.29
C VAL A 83 5.37 -12.22 -5.21
N LEU A 84 5.27 -13.54 -5.00
CA LEU A 84 6.02 -14.54 -5.78
C LEU A 84 5.25 -15.15 -6.96
N ASP A 85 3.92 -15.24 -6.86
CA ASP A 85 3.11 -16.02 -7.79
C ASP A 85 2.50 -15.20 -8.94
N GLY A 86 2.75 -13.88 -8.95
CA GLY A 86 2.18 -12.92 -9.89
C GLY A 86 0.71 -12.63 -9.66
N SER A 87 0.19 -12.90 -8.46
CA SER A 87 -1.13 -12.39 -8.06
C SER A 87 -1.10 -10.86 -7.88
N ALA A 88 -2.28 -10.26 -7.62
CA ALA A 88 -2.46 -8.81 -7.45
C ALA A 88 -2.07 -7.96 -8.69
N GLY A 89 -2.10 -8.55 -9.89
CA GLY A 89 -1.78 -7.83 -11.13
C GLY A 89 -0.27 -7.61 -11.37
N CYS A 90 0.58 -8.29 -10.60
CA CYS A 90 2.03 -8.13 -10.67
C CYS A 90 2.73 -9.13 -11.60
N PRO A 91 3.85 -8.75 -12.23
CA PRO A 91 4.66 -9.67 -13.01
C PRO A 91 5.32 -10.72 -12.10
N LYS A 92 5.50 -11.93 -12.62
CA LYS A 92 6.15 -13.05 -11.90
C LYS A 92 7.68 -12.90 -11.89
N VAL A 93 8.18 -11.96 -11.11
CA VAL A 93 9.63 -11.67 -11.01
C VAL A 93 10.10 -11.89 -9.58
N LYS A 94 10.99 -12.88 -9.39
CA LYS A 94 11.56 -13.20 -8.07
C LYS A 94 12.53 -12.12 -7.62
N GLY A 95 12.58 -11.85 -6.32
CA GLY A 95 13.56 -10.93 -5.74
C GLY A 95 13.31 -9.46 -6.06
N LYS A 96 12.12 -9.10 -6.56
CA LYS A 96 11.75 -7.72 -6.90
C LYS A 96 10.45 -7.31 -6.23
N TRP A 97 10.32 -6.02 -5.99
CA TRP A 97 9.04 -5.37 -5.71
C TRP A 97 8.25 -5.15 -7.00
N CYS A 98 6.94 -5.18 -6.91
CA CYS A 98 6.01 -4.77 -7.96
C CYS A 98 5.47 -3.38 -7.63
N ILE A 99 5.78 -2.39 -8.47
CA ILE A 99 5.45 -0.97 -8.27
C ILE A 99 4.36 -0.56 -9.24
N VAL A 100 3.27 0.04 -8.75
CA VAL A 100 2.10 0.35 -9.57
C VAL A 100 1.21 1.44 -8.97
N ALA A 101 0.74 2.36 -9.82
CA ALA A 101 -0.26 3.37 -9.47
C ALA A 101 -1.64 2.70 -9.36
N SER A 102 -2.45 3.13 -8.40
CA SER A 102 -3.64 2.36 -8.03
C SER A 102 -4.76 3.23 -7.44
N THR A 103 -6.01 2.89 -7.74
CA THR A 103 -7.17 3.47 -7.04
C THR A 103 -8.11 2.34 -6.67
N LEU A 104 -8.41 2.19 -5.38
CA LEU A 104 -9.42 1.25 -4.91
C LEU A 104 -10.78 1.97 -4.89
N GLU A 105 -11.70 1.46 -5.71
CA GLU A 105 -13.10 1.90 -5.80
C GLU A 105 -14.00 0.72 -5.37
N SER A 106 -15.02 0.36 -6.14
CA SER A 106 -15.64 -0.97 -6.03
C SER A 106 -14.67 -2.10 -6.39
N ASP A 107 -13.77 -1.80 -7.32
CA ASP A 107 -12.73 -2.69 -7.82
C ASP A 107 -11.39 -1.94 -7.84
N GLN A 108 -10.30 -2.70 -7.97
CA GLN A 108 -8.97 -2.12 -8.04
C GLN A 108 -8.66 -1.64 -9.46
N GLN A 109 -8.53 -0.33 -9.66
CA GLN A 109 -7.94 0.23 -10.88
C GLN A 109 -6.42 0.29 -10.73
N MET A 110 -5.70 -0.08 -11.80
CA MET A 110 -4.25 -0.21 -11.79
C MET A 110 -3.64 0.42 -13.03
N GLY A 111 -2.54 1.16 -12.83
CA GLY A 111 -1.65 1.57 -13.90
C GLY A 111 -0.76 0.43 -14.40
N LYS A 112 0.29 0.78 -15.13
CA LYS A 112 1.31 -0.18 -15.57
C LYS A 112 2.15 -0.64 -14.37
N ALA A 113 2.15 -1.94 -14.07
CA ALA A 113 3.06 -2.50 -13.07
C ALA A 113 4.49 -2.64 -13.61
N VAL A 114 5.48 -2.32 -12.78
CA VAL A 114 6.90 -2.53 -13.08
C VAL A 114 7.63 -3.19 -11.92
N SER A 115 8.72 -3.90 -12.21
CA SER A 115 9.58 -4.47 -11.18
C SER A 115 10.65 -3.48 -10.73
N ALA A 116 10.92 -3.42 -9.43
CA ALA A 116 11.99 -2.62 -8.85
C ALA A 116 12.82 -3.46 -7.85
N ASP A 117 14.09 -3.09 -7.69
CA ASP A 117 15.01 -3.72 -6.74
C ASP A 117 14.80 -3.17 -5.32
N PRO A 118 15.02 -3.98 -4.27
CA PRO A 118 15.37 -3.44 -2.96
C PRO A 118 16.45 -2.36 -3.08
N GLY A 119 16.30 -1.26 -2.34
CA GLY A 119 17.18 -0.10 -2.38
C GLY A 119 16.85 0.95 -3.44
N SER A 120 16.00 0.65 -4.45
CA SER A 120 15.48 1.69 -5.34
C SER A 120 14.58 2.66 -4.58
N SER A 121 14.57 3.90 -5.05
CA SER A 121 13.67 4.96 -4.57
C SER A 121 12.37 4.95 -5.35
N VAL A 122 11.23 4.97 -4.66
CA VAL A 122 9.89 4.99 -5.27
C VAL A 122 9.14 6.23 -4.81
N THR A 123 9.03 7.22 -5.68
CA THR A 123 8.25 8.43 -5.39
C THR A 123 6.82 8.25 -5.84
N PHE A 124 5.89 8.43 -4.91
CA PHE A 124 4.46 8.45 -5.15
C PHE A 124 4.00 9.91 -5.20
N SER A 125 3.48 10.34 -6.34
CA SER A 125 2.96 11.70 -6.54
C SER A 125 1.49 11.64 -6.91
N TYR A 126 0.68 12.40 -6.18
CA TYR A 126 -0.76 12.55 -6.41
C TYR A 126 -1.11 14.02 -6.53
N LYS A 127 -1.88 14.39 -7.55
CA LYS A 127 -2.27 15.78 -7.80
C LYS A 127 -3.70 15.90 -8.26
N TYR A 128 -4.49 16.74 -7.58
CA TYR A 128 -5.82 17.10 -8.03
C TYR A 128 -5.74 18.05 -9.23
N ASN A 129 -6.39 17.68 -10.32
CA ASN A 129 -6.43 18.41 -11.58
C ASN A 129 -7.76 19.15 -11.73
N ASP A 130 -7.74 20.49 -11.66
CA ASP A 130 -8.96 21.31 -11.73
C ASP A 130 -9.63 21.27 -13.11
N GLY A 131 -8.89 20.89 -14.17
CA GLY A 131 -9.44 20.80 -15.52
C GLY A 131 -10.23 19.51 -15.76
N THR A 132 -9.89 18.44 -15.05
CA THR A 132 -10.54 17.12 -15.19
C THR A 132 -11.34 16.71 -13.97
N PHE A 133 -11.16 17.40 -12.83
CA PHE A 133 -11.69 17.07 -11.51
C PHE A 133 -11.22 15.70 -10.98
N LYS A 134 -10.09 15.20 -11.46
CA LYS A 134 -9.50 13.90 -11.11
C LYS A 134 -8.24 14.04 -10.26
N TYR A 135 -7.84 12.95 -9.61
CA TYR A 135 -6.47 12.81 -9.11
C TYR A 135 -5.61 12.13 -10.16
N ASP A 136 -4.59 12.85 -10.63
CA ASP A 136 -3.52 12.32 -11.45
C ASP A 136 -2.45 11.73 -10.53
N GLN A 137 -2.08 10.49 -10.79
CA GLN A 137 -1.02 9.77 -10.08
C GLN A 137 0.14 9.53 -11.02
N ASP A 138 1.34 9.82 -10.55
CA ASP A 138 2.59 9.42 -11.17
C ASP A 138 3.46 8.73 -10.12
N ILE A 139 3.90 7.51 -10.44
CA ILE A 139 4.88 6.79 -9.64
C ILE A 139 6.19 6.75 -10.39
N LEU A 140 7.23 7.18 -9.70
CA LEU A 140 8.58 7.23 -10.20
C LEU A 140 9.43 6.18 -9.51
N VAL A 141 10.23 5.44 -10.29
CA VAL A 141 11.32 4.60 -9.76
C VAL A 141 12.62 5.25 -10.17
N ASP A 142 13.47 5.58 -9.20
CA ASP A 142 14.77 6.24 -9.40
C ASP A 142 14.66 7.48 -10.31
N GLY A 143 13.64 8.30 -10.01
CA GLY A 143 13.36 9.57 -10.69
C GLY A 143 12.70 9.45 -12.07
N LYS A 144 12.29 8.25 -12.52
CA LYS A 144 11.61 8.04 -13.81
C LYS A 144 10.18 7.59 -13.60
N VAL A 145 9.22 8.27 -14.24
CA VAL A 145 7.81 7.84 -14.24
C VAL A 145 7.69 6.47 -14.89
N VAL A 146 7.13 5.50 -14.15
CA VAL A 146 6.97 4.10 -14.58
C VAL A 146 5.52 3.64 -14.60
N SER A 147 4.66 4.28 -13.80
CA SER A 147 3.24 3.98 -13.68
C SER A 147 2.48 5.28 -13.47
N SER A 148 1.37 5.42 -14.19
CA SER A 148 0.48 6.57 -14.04
C SER A 148 -0.97 6.11 -14.07
N LEU A 149 -1.84 6.84 -13.39
CA LEU A 149 -3.28 6.59 -13.34
C LEU A 149 -4.01 7.92 -13.11
N SER A 150 -5.21 8.10 -13.66
CA SER A 150 -6.04 9.29 -13.42
C SER A 150 -7.48 8.89 -13.14
N THR A 151 -7.97 9.14 -11.94
CA THR A 151 -9.29 8.67 -11.48
C THR A 151 -10.16 9.78 -10.96
N ASP A 152 -11.46 9.70 -11.26
CA ASP A 152 -12.48 10.50 -10.61
C ASP A 152 -12.76 9.87 -9.25
N SER A 153 -12.42 10.58 -8.17
CA SER A 153 -12.48 10.02 -6.82
C SER A 153 -13.03 11.03 -5.82
N GLY A 154 -13.64 12.12 -6.27
CA GLY A 154 -13.98 13.24 -5.39
C GLY A 154 -12.73 13.95 -4.86
N LYS A 155 -12.72 14.34 -3.58
CA LYS A 155 -11.66 15.14 -2.96
C LYS A 155 -10.96 14.37 -1.83
N ALA A 156 -9.63 14.38 -1.79
CA ALA A 156 -8.84 13.71 -0.76
C ALA A 156 -9.03 14.38 0.60
N GLN A 157 -9.51 13.59 1.58
CA GLN A 157 -9.84 14.06 2.92
C GLN A 157 -8.74 13.77 3.93
N GLY A 158 -7.90 12.77 3.66
CA GLY A 158 -6.76 12.41 4.49
C GLY A 158 -5.70 11.70 3.68
N TRP A 159 -4.55 11.49 4.29
CA TRP A 159 -3.40 10.80 3.70
C TRP A 159 -2.77 9.89 4.75
N GLY A 160 -2.18 8.78 4.33
CA GLY A 160 -1.43 7.94 5.25
C GLY A 160 -0.62 6.86 4.55
N THR A 161 0.13 6.12 5.35
CA THR A 161 0.89 4.94 4.95
C THR A 161 0.34 3.70 5.62
N ALA A 162 0.48 2.54 4.99
CA ALA A 162 0.28 1.27 5.67
C ALA A 162 1.19 0.16 5.16
N VAL A 163 1.37 -0.82 6.04
CA VAL A 163 1.97 -2.11 5.75
C VAL A 163 0.87 -3.16 5.85
N GLU A 164 0.49 -3.70 4.70
CA GLU A 164 -0.67 -4.57 4.55
C GLU A 164 -0.23 -5.96 4.10
N CYS A 165 -0.61 -6.97 4.88
CA CYS A 165 -0.40 -8.36 4.53
C CYS A 165 -1.72 -9.01 4.11
N GLN A 166 -1.74 -9.62 2.92
CA GLN A 166 -2.92 -10.27 2.36
C GLN A 166 -2.70 -11.77 2.11
N LYS A 167 -3.79 -12.55 2.20
CA LYS A 167 -3.95 -13.93 1.68
C LYS A 167 -3.06 -15.02 2.30
N ALA A 168 -2.16 -14.68 3.23
CA ALA A 168 -1.40 -15.59 4.09
C ALA A 168 -0.64 -14.77 5.15
N ALA A 169 0.02 -15.42 6.11
CA ALA A 169 1.03 -14.75 6.94
C ALA A 169 2.22 -14.33 6.06
N CYS A 170 2.55 -13.03 6.02
CA CYS A 170 3.60 -12.49 5.15
C CYS A 170 5.02 -12.63 5.72
N GLY A 171 5.21 -13.47 6.73
CA GLY A 171 6.50 -13.56 7.42
C GLY A 171 6.89 -12.21 8.03
N LYS A 172 8.19 -11.89 8.02
CA LYS A 172 8.71 -10.63 8.53
C LYS A 172 8.75 -9.56 7.44
N ALA A 173 7.91 -8.54 7.55
CA ALA A 173 8.05 -7.28 6.82
C ALA A 173 9.24 -6.48 7.37
N PRO A 174 10.21 -6.08 6.55
CA PRO A 174 11.38 -5.35 7.05
C PRO A 174 11.06 -3.91 7.43
N ALA A 175 11.91 -3.35 8.30
CA ALA A 175 11.86 -1.93 8.60
C ALA A 175 12.15 -1.12 7.33
N HIS A 176 11.49 0.01 7.18
CA HIS A 176 11.63 0.89 6.03
C HIS A 176 11.23 2.31 6.41
N LYS A 177 11.41 3.22 5.46
CA LYS A 177 11.05 4.62 5.64
C LYS A 177 10.45 5.21 4.37
N TYR A 178 9.59 6.18 4.61
CA TYR A 178 9.21 7.16 3.59
C TYR A 178 9.94 8.46 3.90
N VAL A 179 10.44 9.12 2.88
CA VAL A 179 11.17 10.40 2.97
C VAL A 179 10.50 11.45 2.11
N ASP A 180 10.80 12.71 2.41
CA ASP A 180 10.35 13.88 1.66
C ASP A 180 8.83 13.93 1.45
N THR A 181 8.07 13.58 2.50
CA THR A 181 6.62 13.67 2.44
C THR A 181 6.20 15.13 2.42
N LYS A 182 5.39 15.51 1.43
CA LYS A 182 4.79 16.84 1.30
C LYS A 182 3.32 16.73 0.96
N LEU A 183 2.48 17.40 1.74
CA LEU A 183 1.05 17.54 1.52
C LEU A 183 0.73 19.02 1.29
N VAL A 184 0.01 19.35 0.23
CA VAL A 184 -0.49 20.70 -0.05
C VAL A 184 -2.00 20.67 0.03
N LEU A 185 -2.58 21.47 0.91
CA LEU A 185 -4.03 21.58 1.05
C LEU A 185 -4.62 22.60 0.07
N ASP A 186 -5.93 22.57 -0.15
CA ASP A 186 -6.64 23.57 -0.95
C ASP A 186 -6.68 24.94 -0.28
N LYS A 187 -6.85 24.94 1.04
CA LYS A 187 -6.77 26.13 1.90
C LYS A 187 -5.87 25.83 3.09
N ALA A 188 -5.29 26.87 3.67
CA ALA A 188 -4.53 26.74 4.90
C ALA A 188 -5.44 26.18 6.02
N ASP A 189 -5.00 25.13 6.67
CA ASP A 189 -5.67 24.50 7.81
C ASP A 189 -4.63 24.25 8.91
N PRO A 190 -4.49 25.17 9.87
CA PRO A 190 -3.50 25.04 10.95
C PRO A 190 -3.82 23.88 11.90
N GLY A 191 -5.08 23.41 11.96
CA GLY A 191 -5.51 22.30 12.81
C GLY A 191 -5.29 20.92 12.17
N PHE A 192 -4.93 20.86 10.89
CA PHE A 192 -4.72 19.58 10.20
C PHE A 192 -3.66 18.72 10.88
N GLY A 193 -2.59 19.33 11.42
CA GLY A 193 -1.55 18.63 12.14
C GLY A 193 -2.01 17.89 13.39
N ASP A 194 -3.06 18.40 14.06
CA ASP A 194 -3.62 17.80 15.28
C ASP A 194 -4.35 16.47 15.00
N THR A 195 -4.67 16.20 13.73
CA THR A 195 -5.33 14.97 13.28
C THR A 195 -4.36 13.81 13.06
N LYS A 196 -3.04 14.06 13.16
CA LYS A 196 -2.03 13.04 12.93
C LYS A 196 -2.13 11.92 13.97
N GLY A 197 -2.33 10.70 13.47
CA GLY A 197 -2.30 9.47 14.24
C GLY A 197 -1.19 8.54 13.77
N THR A 198 -0.69 7.70 14.68
CA THR A 198 0.31 6.67 14.36
C THR A 198 -0.02 5.36 15.05
N THR A 199 0.19 4.27 14.35
CA THR A 199 0.24 2.92 14.91
C THR A 199 1.66 2.42 14.70
N GLY A 200 2.55 2.53 15.69
CA GLY A 200 3.94 2.04 15.61
C GLY A 200 4.90 2.74 14.64
N ALA A 201 4.40 3.60 13.74
CA ALA A 201 5.23 4.46 12.91
C ALA A 201 5.65 5.75 13.65
N THR A 202 6.72 6.38 13.16
CA THR A 202 7.16 7.71 13.62
C THR A 202 7.19 8.68 12.45
N GLY A 203 7.23 9.99 12.75
CA GLY A 203 7.36 11.06 11.76
C GLY A 203 6.91 12.37 12.36
N GLU A 204 7.67 13.43 12.18
CA GLU A 204 7.32 14.77 12.65
C GLU A 204 6.67 15.55 11.51
N LEU A 205 5.44 16.03 11.75
CA LEU A 205 4.70 16.80 10.77
C LEU A 205 4.81 18.28 11.11
N VAL A 206 5.34 19.06 10.17
CA VAL A 206 5.59 20.49 10.34
C VAL A 206 4.94 21.31 9.23
N THR A 207 4.66 22.57 9.51
CA THR A 207 4.20 23.56 8.52
C THR A 207 4.88 24.89 8.77
N ALA A 208 5.19 25.62 7.69
CA ALA A 208 5.81 26.94 7.75
C ALA A 208 4.92 28.05 7.18
N ASP A 209 3.77 27.70 6.60
CA ASP A 209 2.88 28.61 5.85
C ASP A 209 1.44 28.62 6.42
N GLY A 210 1.32 28.40 7.73
CA GLY A 210 0.04 28.46 8.44
C GLY A 210 -0.87 27.26 8.18
N GLY A 211 -0.32 26.12 7.75
CA GLY A 211 -1.06 24.89 7.49
C GLY A 211 -1.52 24.72 6.05
N LYS A 212 -0.94 25.46 5.09
CA LYS A 212 -1.22 25.27 3.66
C LYS A 212 -0.39 24.13 3.08
N THR A 213 0.86 24.01 3.52
CA THR A 213 1.80 22.96 3.19
C THR A 213 2.27 22.28 4.47
N TRP A 214 2.21 20.96 4.48
CA TRP A 214 2.69 20.13 5.58
C TRP A 214 3.78 19.18 5.08
N THR A 215 4.85 19.04 5.84
CA THR A 215 5.98 18.17 5.47
C THR A 215 6.33 17.20 6.59
N ILE A 216 6.84 16.03 6.21
CA ILE A 216 7.50 15.07 7.10
C ILE A 216 8.81 14.66 6.40
N ASP A 217 9.94 14.97 7.02
CA ASP A 217 11.25 14.65 6.44
C ASP A 217 11.47 13.13 6.35
N THR A 218 11.06 12.40 7.39
CA THR A 218 11.15 10.95 7.43
C THR A 218 10.03 10.34 8.26
N ILE A 219 9.30 9.40 7.68
CA ILE A 219 8.40 8.49 8.35
C ILE A 219 9.14 7.17 8.53
N SER A 220 9.38 6.74 9.77
CA SER A 220 10.05 5.46 10.03
C SER A 220 9.05 4.39 10.43
N ILE A 221 9.18 3.21 9.83
CA ILE A 221 8.38 2.03 10.11
C ILE A 221 9.31 0.90 10.55
N GLU A 222 9.08 0.41 11.77
CA GLU A 222 9.80 -0.73 12.32
C GLU A 222 9.38 -2.05 11.66
N SER A 223 10.27 -3.04 11.71
CA SER A 223 9.98 -4.37 11.16
C SER A 223 8.85 -5.05 11.94
N HIS A 224 8.00 -5.80 11.25
CA HIS A 224 6.88 -6.52 11.85
C HIS A 224 6.83 -7.97 11.36
N THR A 225 6.47 -8.91 12.24
CA THR A 225 6.29 -10.32 11.87
C THR A 225 4.82 -10.70 11.95
N TYR A 226 4.25 -11.05 10.79
CA TYR A 226 2.90 -11.58 10.69
C TYR A 226 2.92 -13.07 11.06
N THR A 227 2.13 -13.45 12.06
CA THR A 227 2.03 -14.82 12.61
C THR A 227 0.69 -15.47 12.31
#